data_AF-A0A177L1G2-F1
#
_entry.id   AF-A0A177L1G2-F1
#
_cell.length_a   1.000
_cell.length_b   1.000
_cell.length_c   1.000
_cell.angle_alpha   90.00
_cell.angle_beta   90.00
_cell.angle_gamma   90.00
#
_symmetry.space_group_name_H-M   'P 1'
#
loop_
_entity.id
_entity.type
_entity.pdbx_description
1 polymer ?
#
loop_
_entity_poly.entity_id
_entity_poly.type
_entity_poly.pdbx_seq_one_letter_code
_entity_poly.pdbx_strand_id
1 'polypeptide(L)'
;MPSFKNIKKAFQIVEYKGLAIDAYISNKELVKRRLSDKEFVVGFKKVRTDGSLTKKFATLMMIKGCPNLILHIGKKRGGLGLEKQNEVDEKLGQSYDRSEMQINEKPNEVFIRLDWVNDLEDIKEFIDEAYEKRE
;
A
#
# COMPACT_ATOMS: atom_id res chain seq x y z
N MET A 1 -8.40 -24.30 -29.40
CA MET A 1 -7.43 -23.73 -28.45
C MET A 1 -7.33 -22.23 -28.69
N PRO A 2 -7.38 -21.37 -27.64
CA PRO A 2 -7.14 -19.95 -27.80
C PRO A 2 -5.74 -19.73 -28.37
N SER A 3 -5.59 -18.83 -29.35
CA SER A 3 -4.27 -18.54 -29.91
C SER A 3 -3.39 -17.85 -28.87
N PHE A 4 -2.07 -18.06 -28.93
CA PHE A 4 -1.09 -17.35 -28.09
C PHE A 4 -1.23 -15.82 -28.20
N LYS A 5 -1.71 -15.35 -29.36
CA LYS A 5 -2.03 -13.94 -29.64
C LYS A 5 -3.25 -13.46 -28.85
N ASN A 6 -4.28 -14.29 -28.72
CA ASN A 6 -5.49 -13.99 -27.93
C ASN A 6 -5.19 -14.03 -26.42
N ILE A 7 -4.30 -14.93 -25.98
CA ILE A 7 -3.79 -14.95 -24.61
C ILE A 7 -3.03 -13.64 -24.33
N LYS A 8 -2.03 -13.27 -25.16
CA LYS A 8 -1.31 -11.99 -24.97
C LYS A 8 -2.22 -10.77 -24.99
N LYS A 9 -3.24 -10.72 -25.85
CA LYS A 9 -4.20 -9.60 -25.91
C LYS A 9 -5.11 -9.56 -24.68
N ALA A 10 -5.48 -10.73 -24.16
CA ALA A 10 -6.20 -10.87 -22.91
C ALA A 10 -5.31 -10.69 -21.67
N PHE A 11 -3.97 -10.60 -21.83
CA PHE A 11 -2.92 -10.31 -20.82
C PHE A 11 -2.21 -8.96 -21.01
N GLN A 12 -2.55 -8.17 -22.04
CA GLN A 12 -2.31 -6.72 -22.13
C GLN A 12 -3.22 -5.95 -21.14
N ILE A 13 -3.61 -6.65 -20.07
CA ILE A 13 -4.63 -6.35 -19.08
C ILE A 13 -4.20 -5.10 -18.34
N VAL A 14 -5.14 -4.15 -18.27
CA VAL A 14 -5.32 -3.17 -17.19
C VAL A 14 -4.40 -3.51 -16.02
N GLU A 15 -3.31 -2.78 -15.91
CA GLU A 15 -2.33 -2.98 -14.86
C GLU A 15 -3.03 -2.66 -13.54
N TYR A 16 -3.60 -3.67 -12.88
CA TYR A 16 -4.18 -3.52 -11.57
C TYR A 16 -2.99 -3.31 -10.63
N LYS A 17 -2.55 -2.05 -10.50
CA LYS A 17 -1.44 -1.67 -9.61
C LYS A 17 -1.65 -2.24 -8.20
N GLY A 18 -2.90 -2.36 -7.76
CA GLY A 18 -3.26 -3.07 -6.53
C GLY A 18 -2.93 -4.57 -6.51
N LEU A 19 -3.10 -5.29 -7.62
CA LEU A 19 -2.71 -6.70 -7.79
C LEU A 19 -1.18 -6.85 -7.89
N ALA A 20 -0.49 -5.92 -8.55
CA ALA A 20 0.98 -5.90 -8.60
C ALA A 20 1.59 -5.64 -7.21
N ILE A 21 1.03 -4.71 -6.45
CA ILE A 21 1.40 -4.45 -5.05
C ILE A 21 1.05 -5.65 -4.17
N ASP A 22 -0.15 -6.21 -4.30
CA ASP A 22 -0.56 -7.41 -3.56
C ASP A 22 0.36 -8.60 -3.87
N ALA A 23 0.73 -8.81 -5.13
CA ALA A 23 1.67 -9.85 -5.55
C ALA A 23 3.09 -9.58 -5.04
N TYR A 24 3.58 -8.35 -5.12
CA TYR A 24 4.88 -7.97 -4.56
C TYR A 24 4.95 -8.24 -3.06
N ILE A 25 3.99 -7.71 -2.31
CA ILE A 25 3.92 -7.87 -0.86
C ILE A 25 3.76 -9.35 -0.48
N SER A 26 2.95 -10.11 -1.22
CA SER A 26 2.68 -11.53 -0.91
C SER A 26 3.80 -12.49 -1.34
N ASN A 27 4.64 -12.12 -2.31
CA ASN A 27 5.73 -12.98 -2.80
C ASN A 27 7.06 -12.71 -2.09
N LYS A 28 7.33 -11.47 -1.65
CA LYS A 28 8.55 -11.16 -0.90
C LYS A 28 8.46 -11.59 0.57
N GLU A 29 7.27 -11.48 1.17
CA GLU A 29 7.09 -11.60 2.61
C GLU A 29 6.05 -12.64 3.01
N LEU A 30 6.22 -13.24 4.19
CA LEU A 30 5.18 -14.07 4.82
C LEU A 30 4.06 -13.18 5.38
N VAL A 31 3.05 -12.90 4.57
CA VAL A 31 1.91 -12.02 4.92
C VAL A 31 0.57 -12.75 4.89
N LYS A 32 -0.37 -12.36 5.77
CA LYS A 32 -1.76 -12.88 5.79
C LYS A 32 -2.74 -11.81 5.31
N ARG A 33 -3.50 -12.14 4.25
CA ARG A 33 -4.56 -11.29 3.68
C ARG A 33 -5.84 -11.32 4.53
N ARG A 34 -6.52 -10.18 4.66
CA ARG A 34 -7.91 -10.09 5.17
C ARG A 34 -8.72 -9.17 4.27
N LEU A 35 -9.80 -9.70 3.70
CA LEU A 35 -10.82 -8.96 2.98
C LEU A 35 -11.91 -8.50 3.97
N SER A 36 -12.48 -7.32 3.74
CA SER A 36 -13.66 -6.86 4.47
C SER A 36 -14.94 -7.16 3.69
N ASP A 37 -16.04 -7.47 4.37
CA ASP A 37 -17.30 -7.90 3.74
C ASP A 37 -18.08 -6.76 3.04
N LYS A 38 -17.60 -5.50 3.04
CA LYS A 38 -18.38 -4.38 2.47
C LYS A 38 -17.65 -3.42 1.53
N GLU A 39 -16.31 -3.35 1.50
CA GLU A 39 -15.58 -2.47 0.58
C GLU A 39 -14.23 -3.09 0.22
N PHE A 40 -13.67 -2.75 -0.96
CA PHE A 40 -12.34 -3.19 -1.39
C PHE A 40 -11.29 -2.65 -0.40
N VAL A 41 -10.99 -3.44 0.62
CA VAL A 41 -10.04 -3.15 1.70
C VAL A 41 -9.24 -4.42 1.97
N VAL A 42 -7.94 -4.36 1.72
CA VAL A 42 -6.98 -5.43 2.00
C VAL A 42 -5.97 -4.91 3.01
N GLY A 43 -5.93 -5.51 4.19
CA GLY A 43 -4.93 -5.18 5.22
C GLY A 43 -3.77 -6.18 5.23
N PHE A 44 -2.54 -5.68 5.28
CA PHE A 44 -1.32 -6.49 5.34
C PHE A 44 -0.69 -6.43 6.74
N LYS A 45 -0.32 -7.60 7.26
CA LYS A 45 0.32 -7.78 8.57
C LYS A 45 1.54 -8.68 8.40
N LYS A 46 2.61 -8.39 9.16
CA LYS A 46 3.79 -9.25 9.25
C LYS A 46 3.48 -10.46 10.11
N VAL A 47 3.93 -11.62 9.67
CA VAL A 47 3.94 -12.85 10.47
C VAL A 47 5.26 -12.88 11.25
N ARG A 48 5.18 -12.95 12.57
CA ARG A 48 6.35 -13.08 13.44
C ARG A 48 6.88 -14.52 13.40
N THR A 49 8.09 -14.72 13.91
CA THR A 49 8.75 -16.03 14.02
C THR A 49 7.95 -17.05 14.83
N ASP A 50 7.15 -16.59 15.80
CA ASP A 50 6.23 -17.42 16.60
C ASP A 50 4.88 -17.70 15.92
N GLY A 51 4.70 -17.26 14.67
CA GLY A 51 3.44 -17.39 13.90
C GLY A 51 2.37 -16.35 14.28
N SER A 52 2.61 -15.50 15.27
CA SER A 52 1.70 -14.40 15.62
C SER A 52 1.72 -13.28 14.57
N LEU A 53 0.72 -12.39 14.59
CA LEU A 53 0.61 -11.29 13.63
C LEU A 53 0.92 -9.93 14.27
N THR A 54 1.61 -9.06 13.54
CA THR A 54 1.80 -7.66 13.94
C THR A 54 0.53 -6.82 13.75
N LYS A 55 0.61 -5.53 14.10
CA LYS A 55 -0.34 -4.53 13.60
C LYS A 55 -0.21 -4.40 12.09
N LYS A 56 -1.25 -3.88 11.41
CA LYS A 56 -1.18 -3.67 9.96
C LYS A 56 -0.03 -2.71 9.65
N PHE A 57 0.82 -3.07 8.69
CA PHE A 57 1.87 -2.20 8.15
C PHE A 57 1.44 -1.55 6.84
N ALA A 58 0.52 -2.15 6.11
CA ALA A 58 -0.09 -1.57 4.91
C ALA A 58 -1.59 -1.86 4.83
N THR A 59 -2.33 -1.00 4.14
CA THR A 59 -3.74 -1.22 3.78
C THR A 59 -3.97 -0.71 2.36
N LEU A 60 -4.43 -1.59 1.47
CA LEU A 60 -4.90 -1.22 0.15
C LEU A 60 -6.41 -0.99 0.23
N MET A 61 -6.90 0.18 -0.15
CA MET A 61 -8.32 0.49 -0.12
C MET A 61 -8.74 1.55 -1.13
N MET A 62 -10.05 1.73 -1.33
CA MET A 62 -10.58 2.86 -2.09
C MET A 62 -10.84 4.06 -1.18
N ILE A 63 -10.38 5.25 -1.57
CA ILE A 63 -10.69 6.53 -0.91
C ILE A 63 -11.20 7.48 -1.99
N LYS A 64 -12.43 8.00 -1.82
CA LYS A 64 -13.08 8.92 -2.78
C LYS A 64 -13.04 8.40 -4.24
N GLY A 65 -13.25 7.09 -4.42
CA GLY A 65 -13.24 6.45 -5.74
C GLY A 65 -11.86 6.16 -6.34
N CYS A 66 -10.77 6.45 -5.63
CA CYS A 66 -9.40 6.18 -6.10
C CYS A 66 -8.71 5.09 -5.26
N PRO A 67 -7.93 4.18 -5.87
CA PRO A 67 -7.17 3.17 -5.15
C PRO A 67 -5.99 3.81 -4.41
N ASN A 68 -5.89 3.53 -3.12
CA ASN A 68 -4.87 4.07 -2.23
C ASN A 68 -4.16 2.93 -1.50
N LEU A 69 -2.83 3.02 -1.44
CA LEU A 69 -2.03 2.26 -0.51
C LEU A 69 -1.71 3.14 0.69
N ILE A 70 -2.19 2.73 1.86
CA ILE A 70 -1.91 3.39 3.14
C ILE A 70 -0.81 2.62 3.83
N LEU A 71 0.33 3.26 4.04
CA LEU A 71 1.44 2.70 4.81
C LEU A 71 1.35 3.15 6.25
N HIS A 72 1.62 2.24 7.17
CA HIS A 72 1.55 2.47 8.60
C HIS A 72 2.95 2.41 9.19
N ILE A 73 3.60 3.56 9.35
CA ILE A 73 5.01 3.62 9.73
C ILE A 73 5.14 4.03 11.19
N GLY A 74 5.86 3.23 11.98
CA GLY A 74 6.10 3.51 13.40
C GLY A 74 4.83 3.53 14.27
N LYS A 75 4.89 4.32 15.35
CA LYS A 75 3.84 4.43 16.37
C LYS A 75 2.88 5.60 16.08
N LYS A 76 1.61 5.45 16.47
CA LYS A 76 0.54 6.42 16.21
C LYS A 76 0.80 7.85 16.69
N ARG A 77 1.60 8.06 17.74
CA ARG A 77 1.92 9.40 18.27
C ARG A 77 3.26 9.96 17.75
N GLY A 78 3.96 9.23 16.89
CA GLY A 78 5.34 9.55 16.50
C GLY A 78 5.49 10.56 15.35
N GLY A 79 4.41 10.92 14.64
CA GLY A 79 4.49 11.92 13.56
C GLY A 79 5.20 11.48 12.28
N LEU A 80 5.93 10.36 12.29
CA LEU A 80 6.78 9.90 11.19
C LEU A 80 6.03 9.71 9.86
N GLY A 81 4.73 9.42 9.89
CA GLY A 81 3.93 9.31 8.67
C GLY A 81 3.69 10.66 7.97
N LEU A 82 3.77 11.78 8.69
CA LEU A 82 3.68 13.12 8.09
C LEU A 82 4.98 13.48 7.37
N GLU A 83 6.13 13.23 7.99
CA GLU A 83 7.44 13.41 7.38
C GLU A 83 7.58 12.55 6.12
N LYS A 84 7.24 11.27 6.24
CA LYS A 84 7.29 10.32 5.12
C LYS A 84 6.28 10.62 4.02
N GLN A 85 5.17 11.30 4.33
CA GLN A 85 4.25 11.77 3.30
C GLN A 85 4.96 12.76 2.37
N ASN A 86 5.73 13.70 2.91
CA ASN A 86 6.45 14.69 2.09
C ASN A 86 7.47 14.01 1.19
N GLU A 87 8.23 13.02 1.69
CA GLU A 87 9.19 12.26 0.87
C GLU A 87 8.51 11.50 -0.28
N VAL A 88 7.36 10.87 -0.02
CA VAL A 88 6.56 10.20 -1.05
C VAL A 88 6.04 11.20 -2.07
N ASP A 89 5.51 12.32 -1.61
CA ASP A 89 4.91 13.35 -2.46
C ASP A 89 5.97 13.98 -3.39
N GLU A 90 7.17 14.24 -2.87
CA GLU A 90 8.34 14.67 -3.65
C GLU A 90 8.73 13.61 -4.69
N LYS A 91 8.80 12.34 -4.29
CA LYS A 91 9.17 11.23 -5.17
C LYS A 91 8.18 11.04 -6.32
N LEU A 92 6.89 11.20 -6.05
CA LEU A 92 5.80 11.07 -7.05
C LEU A 92 5.52 12.38 -7.80
N GLY A 93 6.13 13.50 -7.39
CA GLY A 93 5.88 14.83 -7.96
C GLY A 93 4.44 15.31 -7.79
N GLN A 94 3.74 14.82 -6.77
CA GLN A 94 2.33 15.10 -6.49
C GLN A 94 2.12 15.21 -4.98
N SER A 95 1.38 16.20 -4.51
CA SER A 95 1.12 16.38 -3.07
C SER A 95 -0.22 15.77 -2.66
N TYR A 96 -0.20 14.89 -1.66
CA TYR A 96 -1.42 14.35 -1.07
C TYR A 96 -2.00 15.34 -0.05
N ASP A 97 -3.14 15.94 -0.37
CA ASP A 97 -3.85 16.83 0.54
C ASP A 97 -4.52 16.03 1.68
N ARG A 98 -3.91 16.08 2.87
CA ARG A 98 -4.41 15.43 4.08
C ARG A 98 -5.42 16.33 4.78
N SER A 99 -6.57 15.78 5.13
CA SER A 99 -7.53 16.50 5.98
C SER A 99 -6.99 16.70 7.40
N GLU A 100 -7.51 17.69 8.13
CA GLU A 100 -7.18 17.93 9.54
C GLU A 100 -7.35 16.67 10.40
N MET A 101 -8.41 15.89 10.15
CA MET A 101 -8.63 14.60 10.81
C MET A 101 -7.48 13.62 10.52
N GLN A 102 -7.01 13.53 9.28
CA GLN A 102 -5.88 12.66 8.94
C GLN A 102 -4.56 13.13 9.56
N ILE A 103 -4.36 14.44 9.66
CA ILE A 103 -3.17 15.02 10.30
C ILE A 103 -3.19 14.71 11.80
N ASN A 104 -4.31 14.96 12.48
CA ASN A 104 -4.40 14.85 13.93
C ASN A 104 -4.58 13.41 14.43
N GLU A 105 -5.40 12.60 13.75
CA GLU A 105 -5.72 11.25 14.22
C GLU A 105 -4.85 10.15 13.63
N LYS A 106 -4.21 10.41 12.49
CA LYS A 106 -3.46 9.40 11.73
C LYS A 106 -2.06 9.85 11.34
N PRO A 107 -1.28 10.50 12.23
CA PRO A 107 0.01 11.08 11.87
C PRO A 107 1.10 10.03 11.56
N ASN A 108 0.81 8.74 11.76
CA ASN A 108 1.68 7.62 11.40
C ASN A 108 1.30 6.94 10.08
N GLU A 109 0.25 7.42 9.41
CA GLU A 109 -0.19 6.90 8.11
C GLU A 109 0.41 7.75 6.99
N VAL A 110 0.88 7.10 5.93
CA VAL A 110 1.28 7.69 4.65
C VAL A 110 0.28 7.23 3.60
N PHE A 111 -0.24 8.16 2.81
CA PHE A 111 -1.26 7.92 1.80
C PHE A 111 -0.63 7.99 0.41
N ILE A 112 -0.67 6.87 -0.30
CA ILE A 112 -0.15 6.76 -1.67
C ILE A 112 -1.31 6.51 -2.61
N ARG A 113 -1.60 7.48 -3.47
CA ARG A 113 -2.58 7.34 -4.55
C ARG A 113 -1.96 6.54 -5.70
N LEU A 114 -2.51 5.36 -5.97
CA LEU A 114 -1.91 4.45 -6.95
C LEU A 114 -2.05 4.95 -8.39
N ASP A 115 -2.95 5.89 -8.66
CA ASP A 115 -3.01 6.56 -9.96
C ASP A 115 -1.78 7.43 -10.25
N TRP A 116 -1.04 7.88 -9.22
CA TRP A 116 0.20 8.67 -9.37
C TRP A 116 1.46 7.83 -9.52
N VAL A 117 1.41 6.55 -9.14
CA VAL A 117 2.56 5.64 -9.14
C VAL A 117 2.76 5.08 -10.53
N ASN A 118 3.89 5.32 -11.20
CA ASN A 118 4.10 4.81 -12.55
C ASN A 118 4.59 3.37 -12.53
N ASP A 119 5.53 3.07 -11.62
CA ASP A 119 6.08 1.74 -11.40
C ASP A 119 6.10 1.41 -9.90
N LEU A 120 6.08 0.13 -9.56
CA LEU A 120 6.21 -0.31 -8.18
C LEU A 120 7.52 0.17 -7.53
N GLU A 121 8.61 0.27 -8.30
CA GLU A 121 9.90 0.77 -7.80
C GLU A 121 9.81 2.22 -7.29
N ASP A 122 8.82 3.01 -7.72
CA ASP A 122 8.60 4.37 -7.21
C ASP A 122 8.24 4.40 -5.72
N ILE A 123 7.60 3.33 -5.23
CA ILE A 123 7.03 3.29 -3.87
C ILE A 123 7.56 2.15 -3.00
N LYS A 124 8.35 1.26 -3.58
CA LYS A 124 8.87 0.05 -2.95
C LYS A 124 9.65 0.32 -1.66
N GLU A 125 10.52 1.33 -1.67
CA GLU A 125 11.34 1.69 -0.51
C GLU A 125 10.47 2.06 0.70
N PHE A 126 9.34 2.75 0.48
CA PHE A 126 8.42 3.11 1.55
C PHE A 126 7.62 1.91 2.07
N ILE A 127 7.28 0.95 1.19
CA ILE A 127 6.63 -0.30 1.58
C ILE A 127 7.56 -1.12 2.48
N ASP A 128 8.81 -1.29 2.05
CA ASP A 128 9.83 -2.04 2.78
C ASP A 128 10.11 -1.36 4.13
N GLU A 129 10.20 -0.02 4.17
CA GLU A 129 10.34 0.74 5.42
C GLU A 129 9.15 0.56 6.37
N ALA A 130 7.92 0.61 5.85
CA ALA A 130 6.71 0.39 6.63
C ALA A 130 6.66 -1.02 7.24
N TYR A 131 7.10 -2.02 6.49
CA TYR A 131 7.17 -3.40 6.95
C TYR A 131 8.17 -3.57 8.11
N GLU A 132 9.35 -2.95 8.01
CA GLU A 132 10.38 -3.07 9.04
C GLU A 132 10.06 -2.26 10.30
N LYS A 133 9.56 -1.02 10.14
CA LYS A 133 9.31 -0.12 11.28
C LYS A 133 8.01 -0.40 12.03
N ARG A 134 7.18 -1.35 11.57
CA ARG A 134 5.90 -1.65 12.20
C ARG A 134 5.99 -2.82 13.17
N GLU A 135 5.87 -2.50 14.46
CA GLU A 135 5.78 -3.45 15.57
C GLU A 135 4.39 -4.11 15.74
#